data_AF-A0A661QQM3-F1
#
_entry.id   AF-A0A661QQM3-F1
#
_cell.length_a   1.000
_cell.length_b   1.000
_cell.length_c   1.000
_cell.angle_alpha   90.00
_cell.angle_beta   90.00
_cell.angle_gamma   90.00
#
_symmetry.space_group_name_H-M   'P 1'
#
loop_
_entity.id
_entity.type
_entity.pdbx_description
1 polymer ?
#
loop_
_entity_poly.entity_id
_entity_poly.type
_entity_poly.pdbx_seq_one_letter_code
_entity_poly.pdbx_strand_id
1 'polypeptide(L)'
;VAKSYNYYPSADCKPEEGIVYLALGLGKYIVDGAVGYAFCPEKPKTPLFGTPKDYMNNAQTKFYALNLKTIFNFANFNEENTLEKLDIGIAKKHGVLDKIASTYVPQDDQIYPGVYEEGYLVLDFGPIIKYDELPIAKAIKLLLQISQISLGYPVEIEFAINIPKEENKQAELFILQVRSMVPFEKKIDVDINKVSREKMLIYSENALGNGIHKNIKDVVYVDRNSFDLSNSTQVADQIKKINTKLMDQNRSYILIGPGRWGSTDPWLGIPVIWSDIAGVKVIVETPYKDKYIDPSQGSHFFHDMIASQVLYLITKKEGDIKWDWFKKQKIIEETEFIKHIETQKPLKTIVDGKIGRGIILK
;
A
#
# COMPACT_ATOMS: atom_id res chain seq x y z
N VAL A 1 12.98 3.34 -3.13
CA VAL A 1 13.05 1.97 -2.52
C VAL A 1 12.68 0.95 -3.57
N ALA A 2 13.47 -0.10 -3.75
CA ALA A 2 13.22 -1.18 -4.71
C ALA A 2 13.12 -2.52 -3.98
N LYS A 3 12.19 -3.38 -4.38
CA LYS A 3 11.94 -4.70 -3.80
C LYS A 3 12.00 -5.75 -4.88
N SER A 4 12.71 -6.84 -4.64
CA SER A 4 12.83 -7.92 -5.63
C SER A 4 11.63 -8.87 -5.65
N TYR A 5 10.74 -8.77 -4.66
CA TYR A 5 9.49 -9.50 -4.63
C TYR A 5 8.34 -8.56 -4.27
N ASN A 6 7.27 -8.57 -5.06
CA ASN A 6 6.06 -7.81 -4.80
C ASN A 6 5.00 -8.71 -4.13
N TYR A 7 4.75 -8.50 -2.84
CA TYR A 7 3.69 -9.21 -2.10
C TYR A 7 2.27 -8.72 -2.43
N TYR A 8 2.16 -7.71 -3.27
CA TYR A 8 0.92 -7.11 -3.76
C TYR A 8 1.01 -6.94 -5.29
N PRO A 9 1.13 -8.05 -6.06
CA PRO A 9 1.26 -7.99 -7.51
C PRO A 9 0.06 -7.26 -8.12
N SER A 10 0.34 -6.39 -9.09
CA SER A 10 -0.63 -5.54 -9.76
C SER A 10 -0.41 -5.54 -11.27
N ALA A 11 -1.50 -5.38 -12.03
CA ALA A 11 -1.53 -5.52 -13.48
C ALA A 11 -0.84 -6.82 -13.96
N ASP A 12 -0.04 -6.74 -15.01
CA ASP A 12 0.71 -7.88 -15.57
C ASP A 12 2.06 -8.14 -14.87
N CYS A 13 2.37 -7.47 -13.75
CA CYS A 13 3.64 -7.64 -13.04
C CYS A 13 3.56 -8.81 -12.05
N LYS A 14 4.35 -9.87 -12.29
CA LYS A 14 4.41 -11.04 -11.40
C LYS A 14 5.09 -10.68 -10.08
N PRO A 15 4.82 -11.40 -8.97
CA PRO A 15 5.49 -11.16 -7.70
C PRO A 15 7.02 -11.14 -7.82
N GLU A 16 7.61 -12.06 -8.56
CA GLU A 16 9.07 -12.19 -8.73
C GLU A 16 9.68 -11.12 -9.65
N GLU A 17 8.84 -10.36 -10.36
CA GLU A 17 9.25 -9.23 -11.19
C GLU A 17 9.48 -7.95 -10.35
N GLY A 18 9.16 -7.99 -9.05
CA GLY A 18 9.50 -6.94 -8.08
C GLY A 18 8.68 -5.65 -8.20
N ILE A 19 9.04 -4.64 -7.41
CA ILE A 19 8.39 -3.33 -7.40
C ILE A 19 9.38 -2.23 -6.97
N VAL A 20 9.29 -1.06 -7.60
CA VAL A 20 10.13 0.10 -7.29
C VAL A 20 9.23 1.29 -6.94
N TYR A 21 9.57 1.98 -5.85
CA TYR A 21 8.96 3.23 -5.41
C TYR A 21 9.97 4.38 -5.54
N LEU A 22 9.55 5.45 -6.20
CA LEU A 22 10.27 6.71 -6.40
C LEU A 22 9.52 7.87 -5.77
N ALA A 23 10.26 8.82 -5.22
CA ALA A 23 9.73 10.08 -4.71
C ALA A 23 10.79 11.17 -4.88
N LEU A 24 10.34 12.40 -5.08
CA LEU A 24 11.18 13.59 -5.01
C LEU A 24 11.48 13.94 -3.55
N GLY A 25 12.70 14.41 -3.29
CA GLY A 25 13.14 14.85 -1.97
C GLY A 25 13.69 13.72 -1.11
N LEU A 26 13.68 13.90 0.20
CA LEU A 26 14.21 12.93 1.15
C LEU A 26 13.33 11.67 1.23
N GLY A 27 14.00 10.52 1.34
CA GLY A 27 13.37 9.20 1.40
C GLY A 27 12.37 9.02 2.55
N LYS A 28 12.40 9.90 3.56
CA LYS A 28 11.36 10.00 4.61
C LYS A 28 9.95 10.02 4.03
N TYR A 29 9.75 10.57 2.83
CA TYR A 29 8.45 10.56 2.16
C TYR A 29 7.91 9.13 1.96
N ILE A 30 8.75 8.22 1.46
CA ILE A 30 8.38 6.80 1.26
C ILE A 30 8.33 6.06 2.61
N VAL A 31 9.23 6.37 3.54
CA VAL A 31 9.30 5.71 4.86
C VAL A 31 8.06 6.01 5.71
N ASP A 32 7.56 7.24 5.67
CA ASP A 32 6.32 7.65 6.35
C ASP A 32 5.06 7.08 5.68
N GLY A 33 5.21 6.27 4.63
CA GLY A 33 4.11 5.62 3.91
C GLY A 33 3.35 6.54 2.96
N ALA A 34 3.92 7.69 2.59
CA ALA A 34 3.28 8.57 1.61
C ALA A 34 3.38 7.97 0.19
N VAL A 35 2.38 8.30 -0.63
CA VAL A 35 2.25 7.77 -1.99
C VAL A 35 3.31 8.37 -2.90
N GLY A 36 4.33 7.56 -3.24
CA GLY A 36 5.27 7.84 -4.32
C GLY A 36 4.85 7.19 -5.64
N TYR A 37 5.61 7.44 -6.71
CA TYR A 37 5.43 6.75 -7.98
C TYR A 37 5.94 5.31 -7.90
N ALA A 38 5.15 4.35 -8.36
CA ALA A 38 5.51 2.94 -8.34
C ALA A 38 5.55 2.34 -9.76
N PHE A 39 6.55 1.50 -10.05
CA PHE A 39 6.63 0.76 -11.31
C PHE A 39 7.22 -0.66 -11.14
N CYS A 40 6.92 -1.54 -12.10
CA CYS A 40 7.50 -2.88 -12.22
C CYS A 40 8.87 -2.78 -12.91
N PRO A 41 10.00 -3.17 -12.29
CA PRO A 41 11.32 -3.00 -12.90
C PRO A 41 11.52 -3.85 -14.18
N GLU A 42 10.78 -4.96 -14.34
CA GLU A 42 10.76 -5.75 -15.58
C GLU A 42 9.90 -5.14 -16.68
N LYS A 43 8.86 -4.37 -16.31
CA LYS A 43 7.89 -3.76 -17.22
C LYS A 43 7.67 -2.28 -16.86
N PRO A 44 8.72 -1.43 -16.90
CA PRO A 44 8.68 -0.10 -16.33
C PRO A 44 7.70 0.85 -17.04
N LYS A 45 7.39 0.59 -18.31
CA LYS A 45 6.50 1.43 -19.13
C LYS A 45 5.01 1.12 -18.92
N THR A 46 4.69 0.01 -18.27
CA THR A 46 3.31 -0.41 -18.02
C THR A 46 2.83 0.19 -16.70
N PRO A 47 1.71 0.94 -16.69
CA PRO A 47 1.10 1.41 -15.45
C PRO A 47 0.77 0.24 -14.51
N LEU A 48 1.07 0.38 -13.21
CA LEU A 48 0.80 -0.68 -12.22
C LEU A 48 -0.68 -0.77 -11.82
N PHE A 49 -1.38 0.35 -11.78
CA PHE A 49 -2.80 0.47 -11.43
C PHE A 49 -3.35 1.81 -11.95
N GLY A 50 -4.69 1.94 -12.02
CA GLY A 50 -5.39 3.20 -12.25
C GLY A 50 -5.36 3.77 -13.67
N THR A 51 -6.23 4.75 -13.88
CA THR A 51 -6.32 5.61 -15.08
C THR A 51 -5.30 6.77 -15.02
N PRO A 52 -5.04 7.50 -16.12
CA PRO A 52 -4.22 8.71 -16.09
C PRO A 52 -4.70 9.72 -15.03
N LYS A 53 -6.01 9.92 -14.89
CA LYS A 53 -6.61 10.75 -13.85
C LYS A 53 -6.29 10.26 -12.44
N ASP A 54 -6.28 8.95 -12.23
CA ASP A 54 -5.91 8.36 -10.94
C ASP A 54 -4.45 8.65 -10.58
N TYR A 55 -3.52 8.54 -11.54
CA TYR A 55 -2.13 8.92 -11.31
C TYR A 55 -1.99 10.39 -10.94
N MET A 56 -2.72 11.28 -11.60
CA MET A 56 -2.71 12.71 -11.28
C MET A 56 -3.20 12.98 -9.86
N ASN A 57 -4.32 12.38 -9.46
CA ASN A 57 -4.89 12.57 -8.12
C ASN A 57 -3.99 12.01 -7.00
N ASN A 58 -3.21 10.96 -7.30
CA ASN A 58 -2.36 10.27 -6.33
C ASN A 58 -0.88 10.65 -6.42
N ALA A 59 -0.53 11.56 -7.33
CA ALA A 59 0.84 11.99 -7.51
C ALA A 59 1.35 12.71 -6.26
N GLN A 60 2.65 12.62 -6.04
CA GLN A 60 3.33 13.36 -4.99
C GLN A 60 3.12 14.87 -5.20
N THR A 61 2.47 15.54 -4.23
CA THR A 61 2.25 17.00 -4.23
C THR A 61 3.17 17.75 -3.26
N LYS A 62 3.83 17.03 -2.35
CA LYS A 62 4.77 17.57 -1.36
C LYS A 62 6.01 16.71 -1.25
N PHE A 63 7.13 17.29 -0.84
CA PHE A 63 8.37 16.57 -0.61
C PHE A 63 9.09 17.06 0.64
N TYR A 64 9.90 16.20 1.23
CA TYR A 64 10.77 16.60 2.33
C TYR A 64 12.10 17.13 1.80
N ALA A 65 12.54 18.25 2.33
CA ALA A 65 13.82 18.88 2.05
C ALA A 65 14.54 19.22 3.35
N LEU A 66 15.86 19.44 3.26
CA LEU A 66 16.68 19.84 4.38
C LEU A 66 16.82 21.35 4.40
N ASN A 67 16.45 22.00 5.51
CA ASN A 67 16.69 23.42 5.70
C ASN A 67 18.12 23.64 6.21
N LEU A 68 19.00 24.05 5.29
CA LEU A 68 20.41 24.32 5.60
C LEU A 68 20.61 25.58 6.46
N LYS A 69 19.65 26.50 6.53
CA LYS A 69 19.77 27.70 7.38
C LYS A 69 19.55 27.38 8.85
N THR A 70 18.69 26.41 9.15
CA THR A 70 18.38 26.01 10.53
C THR A 70 19.39 25.01 11.09
N ILE A 71 20.04 24.21 10.24
CA ILE A 71 21.08 23.26 10.63
C ILE A 71 22.22 23.89 11.46
N PHE A 72 22.58 25.15 11.19
CA PHE A 72 23.67 25.83 11.90
C PHE A 72 23.23 26.52 13.19
N ASN A 73 21.91 26.56 13.49
CA ASN A 73 21.37 27.35 14.59
C ASN A 73 21.06 26.54 15.88
N PHE A 74 21.24 25.22 15.88
CA PHE A 74 20.83 24.40 17.03
C PHE A 74 21.99 23.61 17.64
N ALA A 75 22.16 23.76 18.96
CA ALA A 75 23.00 22.91 19.80
C ALA A 75 22.37 21.53 20.11
N ASN A 76 21.09 21.33 19.74
CA ASN A 76 20.36 20.08 19.88
C ASN A 76 19.99 19.54 18.50
N PHE A 77 20.60 18.40 18.14
CA PHE A 77 20.30 17.63 16.93
C PHE A 77 18.92 16.97 17.06
N ASN A 78 17.85 17.70 16.76
CA ASN A 78 16.54 17.09 16.51
C ASN A 78 16.26 17.12 15.01
N GLU A 79 16.17 15.96 14.38
CA GLU A 79 15.93 15.79 12.95
C GLU A 79 14.67 16.54 12.49
N GLU A 80 13.62 16.55 13.32
CA GLU A 80 12.34 17.21 13.02
C GLU A 80 12.48 18.73 12.80
N ASN A 81 13.46 19.37 13.43
CA ASN A 81 13.68 20.83 13.31
C ASN A 81 14.48 21.21 12.05
N THR A 82 15.06 20.23 11.35
CA THR A 82 15.87 20.44 10.14
C THR A 82 15.14 20.05 8.85
N LEU A 83 14.03 19.31 8.98
CA LEU A 83 13.23 18.83 7.88
C LEU A 83 12.08 19.79 7.58
N GLU A 84 11.98 20.20 6.32
CA GLU A 84 10.85 20.99 5.83
C GLU A 84 10.04 20.19 4.81
N LYS A 85 8.71 20.30 4.90
CA LYS A 85 7.79 19.71 3.92
C LYS A 85 7.35 20.80 2.95
N LEU A 86 7.85 20.74 1.73
CA LEU A 86 7.64 21.74 0.68
C LEU A 86 6.66 21.25 -0.38
N ASP A 87 5.98 22.18 -1.04
CA ASP A 87 5.09 21.92 -2.17
C ASP A 87 5.89 21.75 -3.47
N ILE A 88 5.43 20.89 -4.38
CA ILE A 88 6.09 20.66 -5.68
C ILE A 88 6.20 21.93 -6.55
N GLY A 89 5.37 22.96 -6.32
CA GLY A 89 5.51 24.27 -6.94
C GLY A 89 6.84 24.95 -6.61
N ILE A 90 7.42 24.69 -5.43
CA ILE A 90 8.78 25.14 -5.08
C ILE A 90 9.82 24.38 -5.90
N ALA A 91 9.67 23.07 -6.06
CA ALA A 91 10.54 22.27 -6.92
C ALA A 91 10.49 22.73 -8.39
N LYS A 92 9.31 23.13 -8.89
CA LYS A 92 9.18 23.74 -10.22
C LYS A 92 10.02 25.01 -10.36
N LYS A 93 9.96 25.92 -9.37
CA LYS A 93 10.81 27.14 -9.35
C LYS A 93 12.30 26.82 -9.28
N HIS A 94 12.66 25.71 -8.65
CA HIS A 94 14.04 25.23 -8.60
C HIS A 94 14.48 24.54 -9.90
N GLY A 95 13.61 24.32 -10.89
CA GLY A 95 13.95 23.69 -12.17
C GLY A 95 14.47 22.26 -12.00
N VAL A 96 13.86 21.48 -11.09
CA VAL A 96 14.22 20.07 -10.86
C VAL A 96 13.20 19.08 -11.41
N LEU A 97 12.10 19.57 -11.99
CA LEU A 97 10.97 18.74 -12.41
C LEU A 97 11.10 18.21 -13.85
N ASP A 98 11.94 18.81 -14.68
CA ASP A 98 11.96 18.57 -16.13
C ASP A 98 12.13 17.10 -16.51
N LYS A 99 12.91 16.34 -15.73
CA LYS A 99 13.18 14.90 -15.97
C LYS A 99 12.28 13.95 -15.18
N ILE A 100 11.45 14.46 -14.26
CA ILE A 100 10.70 13.61 -13.31
C ILE A 100 9.20 13.89 -13.28
N ALA A 101 8.74 14.92 -13.97
CA ALA A 101 7.34 15.30 -14.01
C ALA A 101 6.76 15.12 -15.41
N SER A 102 5.47 14.82 -15.43
CA SER A 102 4.60 14.82 -16.60
C SER A 102 3.46 15.80 -16.38
N THR A 103 2.67 16.04 -17.43
CA THR A 103 1.49 16.90 -17.39
C THR A 103 0.25 16.10 -17.78
N TYR A 104 -0.74 16.08 -16.90
CA TYR A 104 -2.06 15.55 -17.17
C TYR A 104 -2.91 16.61 -17.86
N VAL A 105 -3.47 16.27 -19.02
CA VAL A 105 -4.34 17.13 -19.82
C VAL A 105 -5.78 16.60 -19.71
N PRO A 106 -6.68 17.32 -19.02
CA PRO A 106 -8.05 16.85 -18.78
C PRO A 106 -8.87 16.62 -20.05
N GLN A 107 -8.60 17.39 -21.10
CA GLN A 107 -9.31 17.32 -22.38
C GLN A 107 -9.10 15.97 -23.07
N ASP A 108 -7.89 15.41 -22.94
CA ASP A 108 -7.49 14.16 -23.59
C ASP A 108 -7.60 12.95 -22.65
N ASP A 109 -7.81 13.20 -21.35
CA ASP A 109 -7.66 12.26 -20.24
C ASP A 109 -6.32 11.48 -20.31
N GLN A 110 -5.23 12.19 -20.61
CA GLN A 110 -3.90 11.61 -20.83
C GLN A 110 -2.81 12.34 -20.05
N ILE A 111 -1.72 11.60 -19.78
CA ILE A 111 -0.49 12.12 -19.18
C ILE A 111 0.60 12.16 -20.25
N TYR A 112 1.10 13.35 -20.53
CA TYR A 112 2.21 13.60 -21.45
C TYR A 112 3.49 13.86 -20.67
N PRO A 113 4.60 13.13 -20.91
CA PRO A 113 5.82 13.36 -20.16
C PRO A 113 6.46 14.71 -20.48
N GLY A 114 6.92 15.39 -19.43
CA GLY A 114 7.37 16.78 -19.48
C GLY A 114 6.42 17.74 -18.76
N VAL A 115 6.93 18.95 -18.52
CA VAL A 115 6.21 20.03 -17.85
C VAL A 115 5.69 21.01 -18.89
N TYR A 116 4.38 21.03 -19.10
CA TYR A 116 3.71 21.94 -20.03
C TYR A 116 2.91 23.01 -19.25
N GLU A 117 2.55 24.12 -19.93
CA GLU A 117 1.75 25.18 -19.33
C GLU A 117 0.28 24.80 -19.16
N GLU A 118 -0.27 24.05 -20.12
CA GLU A 118 -1.64 23.56 -20.09
C GLU A 118 -1.72 22.21 -19.37
N GLY A 119 -2.50 22.16 -18.28
CA GLY A 119 -2.78 20.93 -17.54
C GLY A 119 -2.28 20.92 -16.10
N TYR A 120 -2.26 19.73 -15.50
CA TYR A 120 -1.89 19.50 -14.10
C TYR A 120 -0.58 18.74 -13.99
N LEU A 121 0.32 19.18 -13.11
CA LEU A 121 1.60 18.52 -12.85
C LEU A 121 1.40 17.16 -12.18
N VAL A 122 2.11 16.15 -12.69
CA VAL A 122 2.11 14.79 -12.15
C VAL A 122 3.55 14.35 -11.94
N LEU A 123 3.95 14.07 -10.71
CA LEU A 123 5.25 13.43 -10.41
C LEU A 123 5.16 11.92 -10.66
N ASP A 124 5.37 11.51 -11.91
CA ASP A 124 5.33 10.11 -12.35
C ASP A 124 6.67 9.59 -12.90
N PHE A 125 7.72 10.41 -12.88
CA PHE A 125 9.04 10.07 -13.45
C PHE A 125 8.98 9.65 -14.93
N GLY A 126 7.94 10.08 -15.65
CA GLY A 126 7.65 9.72 -17.03
C GLY A 126 8.81 9.89 -17.99
N PRO A 127 9.54 11.03 -18.01
CA PRO A 127 10.68 11.22 -18.90
C PRO A 127 11.76 10.14 -18.72
N ILE A 128 12.10 9.81 -17.48
CA ILE A 128 13.06 8.75 -17.16
C ILE A 128 12.53 7.35 -17.50
N ILE A 129 11.30 7.05 -17.08
CA ILE A 129 10.78 5.69 -17.05
C ILE A 129 10.18 5.26 -18.40
N LYS A 130 9.48 6.18 -19.10
CA LYS A 130 8.82 5.89 -20.39
C LYS A 130 9.79 6.07 -21.57
N TYR A 131 10.63 7.11 -21.53
CA TYR A 131 11.56 7.43 -22.62
C TYR A 131 12.98 6.91 -22.41
N ASP A 132 13.27 6.23 -21.29
CA ASP A 132 14.59 5.67 -20.98
C ASP A 132 15.71 6.74 -21.02
N GLU A 133 15.40 8.01 -20.72
CA GLU A 133 16.40 9.10 -20.67
C GLU A 133 17.56 8.78 -19.73
N LEU A 134 17.26 8.01 -18.67
CA LEU A 134 18.24 7.41 -17.79
C LEU A 134 17.89 5.92 -17.64
N PRO A 135 18.87 4.99 -17.68
CA PRO A 135 18.63 3.55 -17.58
C PRO A 135 18.34 3.10 -16.13
N ILE A 136 17.58 3.88 -15.36
CA ILE A 136 17.32 3.66 -13.93
C ILE A 136 16.60 2.33 -13.70
N ALA A 137 15.57 2.02 -14.49
CA ALA A 137 14.86 0.76 -14.37
C ALA A 137 15.78 -0.45 -14.60
N LYS A 138 16.66 -0.37 -15.61
CA LYS A 138 17.65 -1.42 -15.93
C LYS A 138 18.69 -1.57 -14.81
N ALA A 139 19.21 -0.46 -14.29
CA ALA A 139 20.18 -0.46 -13.20
C ALA A 139 19.58 -1.07 -11.92
N ILE A 140 18.37 -0.65 -11.54
CA ILE A 140 17.68 -1.18 -10.35
C ILE A 140 17.37 -2.67 -10.51
N LYS A 141 16.87 -3.09 -11.68
CA LYS A 141 16.65 -4.51 -11.99
C LYS A 141 17.92 -5.34 -11.78
N LEU A 142 19.05 -4.89 -12.34
CA LEU A 142 20.33 -5.58 -12.18
C LEU A 142 20.76 -5.65 -10.70
N LEU A 143 20.63 -4.55 -9.96
CA LEU A 143 20.98 -4.50 -8.54
C LEU A 143 20.11 -5.43 -7.69
N LEU A 144 18.81 -5.50 -7.96
CA LEU A 144 17.89 -6.42 -7.30
C LEU A 144 18.28 -7.88 -7.56
N GLN A 145 18.59 -8.22 -8.82
CA GLN A 145 19.01 -9.57 -9.21
C GLN A 145 20.31 -9.98 -8.52
N ILE A 146 21.36 -9.14 -8.58
CA ILE A 146 22.65 -9.41 -7.94
C ILE A 146 22.48 -9.56 -6.42
N SER A 147 21.72 -8.65 -5.80
CA SER A 147 21.51 -8.66 -4.35
C SER A 147 20.72 -9.90 -3.90
N GLN A 148 19.69 -10.30 -4.66
CA GLN A 148 18.91 -11.50 -4.39
C GLN A 148 19.74 -12.78 -4.55
N ILE A 149 20.58 -12.88 -5.58
CA ILE A 149 21.51 -14.01 -5.76
C ILE A 149 22.50 -14.07 -4.58
N SER A 150 23.06 -12.91 -4.19
CA SER A 150 24.08 -12.84 -3.15
C SER A 150 23.53 -13.18 -1.76
N LEU A 151 22.30 -12.77 -1.45
CA LEU A 151 21.67 -13.00 -0.15
C LEU A 151 20.85 -14.29 -0.08
N GLY A 152 20.46 -14.87 -1.22
CA GLY A 152 19.64 -16.09 -1.28
C GLY A 152 18.18 -15.91 -0.86
N TYR A 153 17.73 -14.68 -0.65
CA TYR A 153 16.36 -14.32 -0.25
C TYR A 153 15.88 -13.09 -1.04
N PRO A 154 14.57 -12.83 -1.12
CA PRO A 154 14.06 -11.55 -1.62
C PRO A 154 14.67 -10.37 -0.86
N VAL A 155 15.01 -9.31 -1.58
CA VAL A 155 15.77 -8.16 -1.07
C VAL A 155 15.03 -6.86 -1.29
N GLU A 156 15.26 -5.92 -0.38
CA GLU A 156 14.88 -4.53 -0.51
C GLU A 156 16.15 -3.68 -0.56
N ILE A 157 16.18 -2.75 -1.51
CA ILE A 157 17.26 -1.79 -1.73
C ILE A 157 16.70 -0.39 -1.53
N GLU A 158 17.23 0.34 -0.55
CA GLU A 158 17.06 1.78 -0.46
C GLU A 158 18.14 2.45 -1.30
N PHE A 159 17.75 3.43 -2.12
CA PHE A 159 18.63 4.10 -3.05
C PHE A 159 18.24 5.57 -3.21
N ALA A 160 19.19 6.40 -3.61
CA ALA A 160 18.98 7.77 -4.03
C ALA A 160 19.57 8.00 -5.42
N ILE A 161 18.97 8.92 -6.17
CA ILE A 161 19.43 9.28 -7.51
C ILE A 161 19.70 10.78 -7.51
N ASN A 162 20.93 11.15 -7.85
CA ASN A 162 21.27 12.53 -8.15
C ASN A 162 21.19 12.74 -9.66
N ILE A 163 20.31 13.64 -10.09
CA ILE A 163 20.09 13.96 -11.50
C ILE A 163 20.65 15.36 -11.76
N PRO A 164 21.79 15.48 -12.45
CA PRO A 164 22.36 16.79 -12.74
C PRO A 164 21.52 17.53 -13.78
N LYS A 165 21.50 18.87 -13.64
CA LYS A 165 20.93 19.79 -14.63
C LYS A 165 21.82 19.95 -15.86
N GLU A 166 23.14 19.90 -15.64
CA GLU A 166 24.13 20.03 -16.71
C GLU A 166 24.13 18.75 -17.56
N GLU A 167 23.91 18.89 -18.87
CA GLU A 167 23.87 17.76 -19.81
C GLU A 167 25.18 16.95 -19.84
N ASN A 168 26.31 17.60 -19.52
CA ASN A 168 27.63 16.97 -19.52
C ASN A 168 27.95 16.17 -18.24
N LYS A 169 27.08 16.22 -17.22
CA LYS A 169 27.26 15.47 -15.98
C LYS A 169 26.39 14.21 -16.00
N GLN A 170 26.96 13.12 -15.51
CA GLN A 170 26.27 11.85 -15.39
C GLN A 170 25.38 11.83 -14.14
N ALA A 171 24.23 11.17 -14.25
CA ALA A 171 23.41 10.88 -13.08
C ALA A 171 24.11 9.85 -12.19
N GLU A 172 23.96 10.01 -10.87
CA GLU A 172 24.59 9.14 -9.88
C GLU A 172 23.51 8.34 -9.15
N LEU A 173 23.70 7.03 -9.06
CA LEU A 173 22.84 6.13 -8.29
C LEU A 173 23.58 5.69 -7.04
N PHE A 174 23.06 6.07 -5.87
CA PHE A 174 23.60 5.72 -4.57
C PHE A 174 22.77 4.60 -3.96
N ILE A 175 23.42 3.50 -3.56
CA ILE A 175 22.81 2.48 -2.72
C ILE A 175 22.95 2.94 -1.26
N LEU A 176 21.82 3.12 -0.59
CA LEU A 176 21.79 3.58 0.79
C LEU A 176 21.72 2.39 1.77
N GLN A 177 20.92 1.39 1.43
CA GLN A 177 20.78 0.17 2.23
C GLN A 177 20.38 -1.01 1.36
N VAL A 178 20.87 -2.20 1.70
CA VAL A 178 20.37 -3.47 1.17
C VAL A 178 19.98 -4.36 2.35
N ARG A 179 18.76 -4.88 2.34
CA ARG A 179 18.26 -5.77 3.40
C ARG A 179 17.44 -6.92 2.82
N SER A 180 17.38 -8.03 3.56
CA SER A 180 16.41 -9.08 3.27
C SER A 180 14.98 -8.58 3.54
N MET A 181 14.05 -8.84 2.63
CA MET A 181 12.62 -8.56 2.81
C MET A 181 11.98 -9.49 3.84
N VAL A 182 12.59 -10.65 4.07
CA VAL A 182 12.19 -11.57 5.14
C VAL A 182 13.13 -11.32 6.31
N PRO A 183 12.66 -10.76 7.43
CA PRO A 183 13.49 -10.65 8.63
C PRO A 183 13.97 -12.06 9.02
N PHE A 184 15.25 -12.21 9.37
CA PHE A 184 15.81 -13.48 9.83
C PHE A 184 15.00 -14.08 11.00
N GLU A 185 14.38 -13.24 11.82
CA GLU A 185 13.54 -13.63 12.96
C GLU A 185 12.06 -13.90 12.61
N LYS A 186 11.61 -13.50 11.42
CA LYS A 186 10.24 -13.70 10.91
C LYS A 186 10.25 -14.60 9.68
N LYS A 187 10.96 -15.72 9.73
CA LYS A 187 10.43 -16.88 9.01
C LYS A 187 9.00 -17.05 9.51
N ILE A 188 8.04 -17.13 8.59
CA ILE A 188 6.74 -17.68 8.95
C ILE A 188 7.03 -19.14 9.29
N ASP A 189 7.41 -19.37 10.55
CA ASP A 189 7.78 -20.69 11.08
C ASP A 189 6.53 -21.58 11.24
N VAL A 190 5.37 -21.02 10.88
CA VAL A 190 4.10 -21.70 10.82
C VAL A 190 3.82 -22.08 9.39
N ASP A 191 4.08 -23.33 9.05
CA ASP A 191 3.54 -23.93 7.83
C ASP A 191 2.01 -23.92 7.92
N ILE A 192 1.38 -22.99 7.20
CA ILE A 192 -0.08 -22.82 7.16
C ILE A 192 -0.77 -24.15 6.83
N ASN A 193 -0.12 -25.01 6.02
CA ASN A 193 -0.67 -26.30 5.60
C ASN A 193 -0.71 -27.34 6.72
N LYS A 194 0.11 -27.17 7.76
CA LYS A 194 0.13 -28.06 8.93
C LYS A 194 -0.80 -27.61 10.04
N VAL A 195 -1.37 -26.41 9.93
CA VAL A 195 -2.33 -25.92 10.92
C VAL A 195 -3.68 -26.61 10.68
N SER A 196 -4.24 -27.23 11.72
CA SER A 196 -5.56 -27.84 11.63
C SER A 196 -6.65 -26.78 11.36
N ARG A 197 -7.55 -27.09 10.42
CA ARG A 197 -8.69 -26.25 10.05
C ARG A 197 -9.59 -25.91 11.24
N GLU A 198 -9.62 -26.75 12.27
CA GLU A 198 -10.40 -26.53 13.48
C GLU A 198 -9.90 -25.33 14.31
N LYS A 199 -8.60 -25.01 14.22
CA LYS A 199 -7.98 -23.87 14.91
C LYS A 199 -8.14 -22.55 14.15
N MET A 200 -8.43 -22.61 12.85
CA MET A 200 -8.63 -21.45 11.98
C MET A 200 -10.00 -20.83 12.19
N LEU A 201 -10.06 -19.54 12.49
CA LEU A 201 -11.29 -18.75 12.43
C LEU A 201 -11.60 -18.30 11.01
N ILE A 202 -10.55 -17.93 10.28
CA ILE A 202 -10.60 -17.50 8.88
C ILE A 202 -9.47 -18.19 8.13
N TYR A 203 -9.76 -18.65 6.91
CA TYR A 203 -8.77 -19.14 5.97
C TYR A 203 -9.03 -18.57 4.58
N SER A 204 -7.96 -18.25 3.87
CA SER A 204 -8.02 -17.79 2.49
C SER A 204 -6.88 -18.40 1.68
N GLU A 205 -7.22 -18.83 0.47
CA GLU A 205 -6.26 -19.24 -0.57
C GLU A 205 -5.85 -18.07 -1.47
N ASN A 206 -6.33 -16.87 -1.17
CA ASN A 206 -6.11 -15.65 -1.97
C ASN A 206 -5.82 -14.52 -0.98
N ALA A 207 -4.58 -14.47 -0.50
CA ALA A 207 -4.12 -13.47 0.43
C ALA A 207 -2.99 -12.61 -0.15
N LEU A 208 -2.99 -11.33 0.20
CA LEU A 208 -1.98 -10.35 -0.19
C LEU A 208 -1.23 -9.84 1.04
N GLY A 209 0.01 -9.41 0.81
CA GLY A 209 0.95 -9.07 1.87
C GLY A 209 1.72 -10.26 2.38
N ASN A 210 2.54 -10.04 3.41
CA ASN A 210 3.35 -11.10 4.02
C ASN A 210 3.72 -10.71 5.44
N GLY A 211 3.34 -11.53 6.42
CA GLY A 211 3.66 -11.24 7.81
C GLY A 211 2.76 -11.93 8.84
N ILE A 212 3.01 -11.56 10.10
CA ILE A 212 2.28 -12.07 11.27
C ILE A 212 1.86 -10.88 12.14
N HIS A 213 0.56 -10.76 12.43
CA HIS A 213 0.03 -9.89 13.47
C HIS A 213 -0.45 -10.76 14.64
N LYS A 214 -0.04 -10.43 15.88
CA LYS A 214 -0.34 -11.25 17.08
C LYS A 214 -1.19 -10.54 18.14
N ASN A 215 -1.43 -9.24 17.99
CA ASN A 215 -1.89 -8.37 19.08
C ASN A 215 -3.21 -7.63 18.75
N ILE A 216 -4.05 -8.19 17.88
CA ILE A 216 -5.31 -7.55 17.47
C ILE A 216 -6.47 -8.18 18.24
N LYS A 217 -7.19 -7.39 19.05
CA LYS A 217 -8.37 -7.87 19.79
C LYS A 217 -9.69 -7.45 19.17
N ASP A 218 -9.68 -6.30 18.49
CA ASP A 218 -10.84 -5.68 17.89
C ASP A 218 -11.13 -6.29 16.52
N VAL A 219 -12.38 -6.69 16.31
CA VAL A 219 -12.88 -7.11 15.01
C VAL A 219 -14.13 -6.29 14.70
N VAL A 220 -14.10 -5.62 13.56
CA VAL A 220 -15.22 -4.86 13.01
C VAL A 220 -15.71 -5.63 11.81
N TYR A 221 -16.97 -6.04 11.81
CA TYR A 221 -17.53 -6.78 10.69
C TYR A 221 -18.93 -6.34 10.31
N VAL A 222 -19.22 -6.43 9.01
CA VAL A 222 -20.55 -6.16 8.47
C VAL A 222 -21.46 -7.37 8.71
N ASP A 223 -22.63 -7.15 9.32
CA ASP A 223 -23.62 -8.20 9.56
C ASP A 223 -24.26 -8.64 8.24
N ARG A 224 -24.00 -9.89 7.87
CA ARG A 224 -24.47 -10.50 6.61
C ARG A 224 -26.00 -10.58 6.51
N ASN A 225 -26.70 -10.55 7.64
CA ASN A 225 -28.15 -10.68 7.67
C ASN A 225 -28.88 -9.36 7.42
N SER A 226 -28.30 -8.23 7.86
CA SER A 226 -28.89 -6.90 7.67
C SER A 226 -28.35 -6.16 6.45
N PHE A 227 -27.20 -6.59 5.93
CA PHE A 227 -26.55 -5.89 4.81
C PHE A 227 -27.17 -6.21 3.44
N ASP A 228 -27.45 -5.15 2.69
CA ASP A 228 -27.65 -5.19 1.24
C ASP A 228 -26.77 -4.11 0.57
N LEU A 229 -26.32 -4.35 -0.66
CA LEU A 229 -25.45 -3.44 -1.42
C LEU A 229 -26.04 -2.03 -1.57
N SER A 230 -27.37 -1.89 -1.55
CA SER A 230 -28.04 -0.58 -1.53
C SER A 230 -27.65 0.29 -0.31
N ASN A 231 -27.20 -0.32 0.78
CA ASN A 231 -26.79 0.36 2.01
C ASN A 231 -25.26 0.54 2.13
N SER A 232 -24.49 0.18 1.09
CA SER A 232 -23.02 0.22 1.08
C SER A 232 -22.43 1.56 1.54
N THR A 233 -22.98 2.69 1.10
CA THR A 233 -22.53 4.04 1.54
C THR A 233 -22.77 4.26 3.04
N GLN A 234 -23.91 3.83 3.57
CA GLN A 234 -24.23 3.95 5.00
C GLN A 234 -23.28 3.08 5.84
N VAL A 235 -22.91 1.89 5.32
CA VAL A 235 -21.91 1.03 5.95
C VAL A 235 -20.54 1.71 5.99
N ALA A 236 -20.10 2.35 4.91
CA ALA A 236 -18.84 3.09 4.89
C ALA A 236 -18.82 4.19 5.98
N ASP A 237 -19.90 4.96 6.13
CA ASP A 237 -20.02 6.00 7.16
C ASP A 237 -19.97 5.44 8.59
N GLN A 238 -20.62 4.29 8.83
CA GLN A 238 -20.61 3.64 10.13
C GLN A 238 -19.21 3.08 10.46
N ILE A 239 -18.50 2.50 9.48
CA ILE A 239 -17.11 2.03 9.65
C ILE A 239 -16.19 3.20 9.98
N LYS A 240 -16.31 4.32 9.27
CA LYS A 240 -15.52 5.53 9.52
C LYS A 240 -15.60 5.98 10.98
N LYS A 241 -16.80 5.99 11.56
CA LYS A 241 -17.02 6.38 12.97
C LYS A 241 -16.30 5.44 13.93
N ILE A 242 -16.37 4.13 13.69
CA ILE A 242 -15.67 3.12 14.52
C ILE A 242 -14.16 3.26 14.36
N ASN A 243 -13.67 3.44 13.13
CA ASN A 243 -12.26 3.66 12.84
C ASN A 243 -11.70 4.87 13.59
N THR A 244 -12.38 6.03 13.55
CA THR A 244 -11.94 7.21 14.30
C THR A 244 -11.80 6.92 15.80
N LYS A 245 -12.80 6.28 16.43
CA LYS A 245 -12.75 5.91 17.86
C LYS A 245 -11.58 4.98 18.18
N LEU A 246 -11.35 3.97 17.34
CA LEU A 246 -10.26 3.00 17.55
C LEU A 246 -8.89 3.65 17.34
N MET A 247 -8.75 4.54 16.36
CA MET A 247 -7.52 5.31 16.14
C MET A 247 -7.22 6.26 17.30
N ASP A 248 -8.22 6.97 17.83
CA ASP A 248 -8.07 7.85 19.00
C ASP A 248 -7.60 7.07 20.24
N GLN A 249 -7.94 5.79 20.32
CA GLN A 249 -7.51 4.86 21.37
C GLN A 249 -6.21 4.13 21.04
N ASN A 250 -5.60 4.40 19.89
CA ASN A 250 -4.43 3.70 19.34
C ASN A 250 -4.62 2.16 19.27
N ARG A 251 -5.82 1.73 18.89
CA ARG A 251 -6.21 0.32 18.75
C ARG A 251 -6.32 -0.05 17.28
N SER A 252 -5.55 -1.04 16.87
CA SER A 252 -5.69 -1.66 15.54
C SER A 252 -6.76 -2.75 15.56
N TYR A 253 -7.39 -2.98 14.40
CA TYR A 253 -8.48 -3.95 14.27
C TYR A 253 -8.43 -4.78 12.99
N ILE A 254 -9.21 -5.86 12.97
CA ILE A 254 -9.52 -6.66 11.77
C ILE A 254 -10.84 -6.16 11.20
N LEU A 255 -10.88 -5.85 9.91
CA LEU A 255 -12.10 -5.47 9.19
C LEU A 255 -12.58 -6.64 8.34
N ILE A 256 -13.84 -7.03 8.45
CA ILE A 256 -14.44 -8.15 7.70
C ILE A 256 -15.73 -7.68 7.03
N GLY A 257 -15.88 -7.88 5.73
CA GLY A 257 -17.11 -7.46 5.06
C GLY A 257 -17.32 -8.04 3.67
N PRO A 258 -18.53 -7.89 3.12
CA PRO A 258 -18.92 -8.40 1.82
C PRO A 258 -18.42 -7.53 0.67
N GLY A 259 -18.03 -8.18 -0.43
CA GLY A 259 -17.59 -7.51 -1.65
C GLY A 259 -16.25 -6.80 -1.51
N ARG A 260 -16.01 -5.83 -2.41
CA ARG A 260 -14.76 -5.07 -2.47
C ARG A 260 -14.70 -3.94 -1.46
N TRP A 261 -13.57 -3.77 -0.80
CA TRP A 261 -13.29 -2.53 -0.05
C TRP A 261 -12.74 -1.45 -0.98
N GLY A 262 -13.28 -0.24 -0.89
CA GLY A 262 -12.81 0.91 -1.68
C GLY A 262 -13.23 0.90 -3.15
N SER A 263 -14.31 0.18 -3.48
CA SER A 263 -14.93 0.23 -4.80
C SER A 263 -15.64 1.57 -5.00
N THR A 264 -15.39 2.24 -6.12
CA THR A 264 -16.17 3.42 -6.53
C THR A 264 -17.58 3.03 -7.02
N ASP A 265 -17.78 1.75 -7.37
CA ASP A 265 -19.09 1.17 -7.66
C ASP A 265 -19.67 0.54 -6.37
N PRO A 266 -20.72 1.13 -5.77
CA PRO A 266 -21.35 0.62 -4.55
C PRO A 266 -22.07 -0.73 -4.76
N TRP A 267 -22.31 -1.15 -6.01
CA TRP A 267 -22.87 -2.46 -6.33
C TRP A 267 -21.82 -3.57 -6.36
N LEU A 268 -20.53 -3.22 -6.27
CA LEU A 268 -19.43 -4.18 -6.23
C LEU A 268 -18.78 -4.30 -4.83
N GLY A 269 -19.20 -3.48 -3.87
CA GLY A 269 -18.63 -3.49 -2.53
C GLY A 269 -18.95 -2.25 -1.71
N ILE A 270 -18.10 -1.97 -0.72
CA ILE A 270 -18.28 -0.89 0.24
C ILE A 270 -17.32 0.26 -0.13
N PRO A 271 -17.83 1.46 -0.45
CA PRO A 271 -17.05 2.59 -0.99
C PRO A 271 -16.31 3.36 0.11
N VAL A 272 -15.44 2.69 0.87
CA VAL A 272 -14.55 3.35 1.85
C VAL A 272 -13.35 4.00 1.15
N ILE A 273 -12.93 5.18 1.61
CA ILE A 273 -11.59 5.69 1.29
C ILE A 273 -10.59 5.29 2.40
N TRP A 274 -9.29 5.36 2.14
CA TRP A 274 -8.28 4.91 3.10
C TRP A 274 -8.42 5.58 4.49
N SER A 275 -8.71 6.89 4.52
CA SER A 275 -8.91 7.63 5.77
C SER A 275 -10.08 7.09 6.62
N ASP A 276 -11.04 6.39 6.01
CA ASP A 276 -12.16 5.81 6.73
C ASP A 276 -11.79 4.51 7.47
N ILE A 277 -10.65 3.89 7.13
CA ILE A 277 -10.21 2.60 7.71
C ILE A 277 -8.72 2.58 8.10
N ALA A 278 -8.08 3.73 8.26
CA ALA A 278 -6.62 3.83 8.44
C ALA A 278 -6.06 3.08 9.69
N GLY A 279 -6.90 2.74 10.68
CA GLY A 279 -6.53 1.93 11.83
C GLY A 279 -6.48 0.41 11.57
N VAL A 280 -6.90 -0.05 10.39
CA VAL A 280 -6.96 -1.47 10.05
C VAL A 280 -5.57 -2.08 9.88
N LYS A 281 -5.40 -3.32 10.34
CA LYS A 281 -4.18 -4.12 10.07
C LYS A 281 -4.44 -5.40 9.28
N VAL A 282 -5.69 -5.84 9.26
CA VAL A 282 -6.11 -7.02 8.52
C VAL A 282 -7.46 -6.74 7.89
N ILE A 283 -7.57 -6.90 6.57
CA ILE A 283 -8.82 -6.80 5.84
C ILE A 283 -9.21 -8.20 5.36
N VAL A 284 -10.48 -8.54 5.53
CA VAL A 284 -11.07 -9.79 5.04
C VAL A 284 -12.26 -9.46 4.14
N GLU A 285 -12.16 -9.85 2.88
CA GLU A 285 -13.26 -9.80 1.93
C GLU A 285 -14.04 -11.12 1.95
N THR A 286 -15.36 -10.99 1.88
CA THR A 286 -16.30 -12.11 1.90
C THR A 286 -17.21 -12.07 0.67
N PRO A 287 -17.64 -13.23 0.15
CA PRO A 287 -18.55 -13.26 -0.99
C PRO A 287 -19.90 -12.65 -0.62
N TYR A 288 -20.53 -11.97 -1.58
CA TYR A 288 -21.88 -11.44 -1.45
C TYR A 288 -22.85 -12.22 -2.34
N LYS A 289 -23.85 -12.88 -1.74
CA LYS A 289 -24.87 -13.69 -2.46
C LYS A 289 -24.24 -14.62 -3.53
N ASP A 290 -23.18 -15.35 -3.15
CA ASP A 290 -22.40 -16.27 -3.99
C ASP A 290 -21.69 -15.67 -5.21
N LYS A 291 -21.71 -14.34 -5.37
CA LYS A 291 -20.89 -13.66 -6.39
C LYS A 291 -19.53 -13.35 -5.83
N TYR A 292 -18.52 -13.96 -6.45
CA TYR A 292 -17.14 -13.50 -6.32
C TYR A 292 -16.99 -12.21 -7.12
N ILE A 293 -16.39 -11.21 -6.50
CA ILE A 293 -16.07 -9.96 -7.15
C ILE A 293 -14.54 -9.95 -7.21
N ASP A 294 -13.96 -9.98 -8.42
CA ASP A 294 -12.50 -9.95 -8.59
C ASP A 294 -11.90 -8.80 -7.77
N PRO A 295 -10.70 -8.84 -7.23
CA PRO A 295 -10.13 -7.63 -6.64
C PRO A 295 -10.00 -6.52 -7.71
N SER A 296 -10.61 -5.36 -7.50
CA SER A 296 -10.32 -4.16 -8.30
C SER A 296 -9.27 -3.34 -7.57
N GLN A 297 -8.15 -3.13 -8.24
CA GLN A 297 -7.01 -2.40 -7.69
C GLN A 297 -7.24 -0.89 -7.86
N GLY A 298 -8.24 -0.37 -7.15
CA GLY A 298 -8.45 1.07 -7.01
C GLY A 298 -7.16 1.72 -6.53
N SER A 299 -6.62 2.63 -7.33
CA SER A 299 -5.26 3.16 -7.25
C SER A 299 -4.86 3.73 -5.89
N HIS A 300 -5.67 4.62 -5.29
CA HIS A 300 -5.34 5.26 -4.01
C HIS A 300 -5.43 4.29 -2.83
N PHE A 301 -6.52 3.51 -2.79
CA PHE A 301 -6.79 2.55 -1.72
C PHE A 301 -5.67 1.50 -1.62
N PHE A 302 -5.21 1.01 -2.77
CA PHE A 302 -4.20 -0.04 -2.82
C PHE A 302 -2.80 0.47 -2.43
N HIS A 303 -2.44 1.69 -2.82
CA HIS A 303 -1.18 2.30 -2.42
C HIS A 303 -1.01 2.44 -0.91
N ASP A 304 -2.02 3.01 -0.23
CA ASP A 304 -1.96 3.24 1.21
C ASP A 304 -1.98 1.92 1.99
N MET A 305 -2.73 0.93 1.48
CA MET A 305 -2.76 -0.42 2.03
C MET A 305 -1.36 -1.06 2.00
N ILE A 306 -0.64 -0.96 0.86
CA ILE A 306 0.72 -1.49 0.73
C ILE A 306 1.67 -0.76 1.68
N ALA A 307 1.63 0.58 1.70
CA ALA A 307 2.47 1.40 2.56
C ALA A 307 2.26 1.06 4.05
N SER A 308 1.03 0.78 4.45
CA SER A 308 0.64 0.46 5.82
C SER A 308 0.83 -1.02 6.21
N GLN A 309 1.33 -1.84 5.28
CA GLN A 309 1.58 -3.28 5.44
C GLN A 309 0.35 -4.06 5.92
N VAL A 310 -0.84 -3.69 5.43
CA VAL A 310 -2.08 -4.39 5.77
C VAL A 310 -2.07 -5.79 5.16
N LEU A 311 -2.46 -6.79 5.96
CA LEU A 311 -2.68 -8.15 5.46
C LEU A 311 -4.09 -8.25 4.87
N TYR A 312 -4.19 -8.70 3.62
CA TYR A 312 -5.45 -8.80 2.90
C TYR A 312 -5.82 -10.26 2.68
N LEU A 313 -7.02 -10.69 3.09
CA LEU A 313 -7.50 -12.05 2.90
C LEU A 313 -8.80 -12.02 2.10
N ILE A 314 -8.84 -12.76 1.00
CA ILE A 314 -10.05 -12.87 0.17
C ILE A 314 -10.64 -14.26 0.35
N THR A 315 -11.78 -14.35 1.03
CA THR A 315 -12.48 -15.62 1.22
C THR A 315 -13.40 -15.90 0.03
N LYS A 316 -13.49 -17.16 -0.39
CA LYS A 316 -14.28 -17.56 -1.57
C LYS A 316 -15.48 -18.43 -1.21
N LYS A 317 -15.48 -19.06 -0.03
CA LYS A 317 -16.50 -20.01 0.41
C LYS A 317 -17.08 -19.58 1.76
N GLU A 318 -18.35 -19.86 2.01
CA GLU A 318 -18.96 -19.57 3.32
C GLU A 318 -18.24 -20.26 4.49
N GLY A 319 -17.71 -21.48 4.27
CA GLY A 319 -16.95 -22.26 5.24
C GLY A 319 -15.52 -21.76 5.50
N ASP A 320 -15.10 -20.67 4.84
CA ASP A 320 -13.81 -20.04 5.10
C ASP A 320 -13.82 -19.23 6.41
N ILE A 321 -14.99 -18.88 6.95
CA ILE A 321 -15.14 -18.05 8.15
C ILE A 321 -16.05 -18.74 9.17
N LYS A 322 -15.58 -18.87 10.42
CA LYS A 322 -16.36 -19.40 11.54
C LYS A 322 -17.23 -18.33 12.20
N TRP A 323 -18.30 -17.92 11.52
CA TRP A 323 -19.22 -16.89 11.99
C TRP A 323 -19.81 -17.15 13.39
N ASP A 324 -20.12 -18.41 13.71
CA ASP A 324 -20.66 -18.77 15.03
C ASP A 324 -19.69 -18.47 16.18
N TRP A 325 -18.40 -18.43 15.91
CA TRP A 325 -17.42 -18.03 16.92
C TRP A 325 -17.45 -16.51 17.13
N PHE A 326 -17.48 -15.72 16.05
CA PHE A 326 -17.55 -14.26 16.13
C PHE A 326 -18.84 -13.77 16.80
N LYS A 327 -19.98 -14.40 16.51
CA LYS A 327 -21.28 -14.09 17.14
C LYS A 327 -21.33 -14.32 18.66
N LYS A 328 -20.41 -15.10 19.22
CA LYS A 328 -20.32 -15.38 20.67
C LYS A 328 -19.37 -14.44 21.41
N GLN A 329 -18.72 -13.51 20.72
CA GLN A 329 -17.79 -12.56 21.34
C GLN A 329 -18.53 -11.39 21.98
N LYS A 330 -17.81 -10.65 22.83
CA LYS A 330 -18.33 -9.45 23.49
C LYS A 330 -18.52 -8.35 22.44
N ILE A 331 -19.75 -7.88 22.28
CA ILE A 331 -20.09 -6.73 21.44
C ILE A 331 -19.72 -5.46 22.22
N ILE A 332 -18.92 -4.59 21.61
CA ILE A 332 -18.55 -3.27 22.14
C ILE A 332 -19.49 -2.21 21.58
N GLU A 333 -19.75 -2.28 20.27
CA GLU A 333 -20.63 -1.36 19.56
C GLU A 333 -21.37 -2.15 18.47
N GLU A 334 -22.67 -1.91 18.35
CA GLU A 334 -23.52 -2.46 17.30
C GLU A 334 -24.28 -1.30 16.66
N THR A 335 -24.17 -1.20 15.35
CA THR A 335 -24.93 -0.29 14.51
C THR A 335 -25.94 -1.09 13.69
N GLU A 336 -26.63 -0.45 12.75
CA GLU A 336 -27.60 -1.12 11.87
C GLU A 336 -26.97 -2.25 11.03
N PHE A 337 -25.74 -2.06 10.56
CA PHE A 337 -25.07 -3.00 9.65
C PHE A 337 -23.74 -3.53 10.16
N ILE A 338 -23.18 -3.01 11.25
CA ILE A 338 -21.83 -3.36 11.71
C ILE A 338 -21.84 -3.79 13.16
N LYS A 339 -21.00 -4.78 13.44
CA LYS A 339 -20.67 -5.22 14.79
C LYS A 339 -19.19 -5.00 15.03
N HIS A 340 -18.89 -4.22 16.06
CA HIS A 340 -17.56 -4.14 16.65
C HIS A 340 -17.54 -5.05 17.88
N ILE A 341 -16.73 -6.10 17.80
CA ILE A 341 -16.52 -7.04 18.89
C ILE A 341 -15.09 -6.94 19.41
N GLU A 342 -14.95 -7.29 20.69
CA GLU A 342 -13.67 -7.42 21.37
C GLU A 342 -13.48 -8.87 21.80
N THR A 343 -12.35 -9.45 21.41
CA THR A 343 -11.97 -10.82 21.77
C THR A 343 -11.23 -10.84 23.10
N GLN A 344 -11.44 -11.89 23.90
CA GLN A 344 -10.75 -12.03 25.20
C GLN A 344 -9.24 -12.17 25.03
N LYS A 345 -8.81 -12.94 24.02
CA LYS A 345 -7.41 -13.15 23.65
C LYS A 345 -7.17 -12.53 22.27
N PRO A 346 -5.99 -11.90 22.05
CA PRO A 346 -5.69 -11.31 20.76
C PRO A 346 -5.61 -12.40 19.68
N LEU A 347 -6.17 -12.07 18.53
CA LEU A 347 -6.14 -12.93 17.35
C LEU A 347 -4.76 -12.89 16.69
N LYS A 348 -4.38 -14.03 16.14
CA LYS A 348 -3.14 -14.17 15.35
C LYS A 348 -3.47 -14.32 13.88
N THR A 349 -3.06 -13.34 13.09
CA THR A 349 -3.15 -13.38 11.62
C THR A 349 -1.79 -13.75 11.04
N ILE A 350 -1.77 -14.67 10.08
CA ILE A 350 -0.58 -15.11 9.36
C ILE A 350 -0.91 -15.07 7.88
N VAL A 351 -0.11 -14.36 7.08
CA VAL A 351 -0.18 -14.40 5.62
C VAL A 351 1.19 -14.75 5.08
N ASP A 352 1.23 -15.81 4.27
CA ASP A 352 2.39 -16.18 3.46
C ASP A 352 2.12 -15.76 2.02
N GLY A 353 2.71 -14.62 1.65
CA GLY A 353 2.57 -14.04 0.32
C GLY A 353 3.37 -14.76 -0.77
N LYS A 354 4.19 -15.76 -0.43
CA LYS A 354 4.84 -16.62 -1.44
C LYS A 354 3.88 -17.65 -1.99
N ILE A 355 3.03 -18.21 -1.14
CA ILE A 355 2.01 -19.19 -1.53
C ILE A 355 0.62 -18.59 -1.67
N GLY A 356 0.46 -17.28 -1.37
CA GLY A 356 -0.80 -16.55 -1.46
C GLY A 356 -1.86 -16.99 -0.44
N ARG A 357 -1.45 -17.53 0.72
CA ARG A 357 -2.39 -18.07 1.73
C ARG A 357 -2.39 -17.25 3.01
N GLY A 358 -3.56 -17.12 3.62
CA GLY A 358 -3.76 -16.38 4.85
C GLY A 358 -4.68 -17.10 5.85
N ILE A 359 -4.35 -17.02 7.13
CA ILE A 359 -5.17 -17.57 8.22
C ILE A 359 -5.29 -16.60 9.39
N ILE A 360 -6.42 -16.66 10.09
CA ILE A 360 -6.64 -16.00 11.38
C ILE A 360 -6.94 -17.08 12.42
N LEU A 361 -6.20 -17.06 13.53
CA LEU A 361 -6.25 -18.02 14.62
C LEU A 361 -6.75 -17.36 15.91
N LYS A 362 -7.38 -18.17 16.76
CA LYS A 362 -7.82 -17.81 18.11
C LYS A 362 -6.68 -17.50 19.07
#